data_AF-A0A1Q6DJ30-F1
#
_entry.id   AF-A0A1Q6DJ30-F1
#
_cell.length_a   1.000
_cell.length_b   1.000
_cell.length_c   1.000
_cell.angle_alpha   90.00
_cell.angle_beta   90.00
_cell.angle_gamma   90.00
#
_symmetry.space_group_name_H-M   'P 1'
#
loop_
_entity.id
_entity.type
_entity.pdbx_description
1 polymer ?
#
loop_
_entity_poly.entity_id
_entity_poly.type
_entity_poly.pdbx_seq_one_letter_code
_entity_poly.pdbx_strand_id
1 'polypeptide(L)'
;MKKVLKKSAALLFTVMGTFAAAATVNAGVISGWDTTNVVTAPGPYTEYVTYYSTIFTDASKTTSNGVISWKETDVQAPGLKVVNGDDVDGTNCLMTTGYNPYDMTDKQCSDPLQSSKRFKVKNTANGPVDVSFNVSDGMMNVYRSLQKLTNGTDARWGGFTIELGFTVNGVFVPSTSADGLGFSDLSGNVWTAPVTTYQTMPDIFSAYFAQGLAGPADQYHEETGYFNPTERMGFGMIATEDTITSDGITATYSGIFGQWLNSSAVPIGIFWDNDGDINTDNVLMANCADAADITKSGTHSGDDITGLTCNGVWATYRAEAGLDANGIPYPSDGTPNLIDLADLDPNGVYTSITEAVASGNPSPYYMDYIEDLANLGLNFWISVGDTTNWPTPGNFTIRYTPVVDDGSTPPPAEPETLCTDGMDNDGDSLADCADPDCAGISVCGPEGLLKTCSDGFDNDGDSLTDCADPGCVKNKACR
;
A
#
# COMPACT_ATOMS: atom_id res chain seq x y z
N MET A 1 49.80 65.24 9.29
CA MET A 1 50.55 65.33 8.02
C MET A 1 51.23 64.00 7.74
N LYS A 2 50.96 63.43 6.55
CA LYS A 2 51.72 62.41 5.78
C LYS A 2 52.18 61.12 6.49
N LYS A 3 51.42 60.04 6.22
CA LYS A 3 51.85 58.64 6.29
C LYS A 3 52.99 58.38 5.30
N VAL A 4 53.98 57.61 5.74
CA VAL A 4 55.14 57.14 4.95
C VAL A 4 54.72 55.92 4.13
N LEU A 5 54.96 55.98 2.82
CA LEU A 5 54.86 54.86 1.88
C LEU A 5 56.19 54.10 1.84
N LYS A 6 56.17 52.77 1.93
CA LYS A 6 57.22 51.92 1.35
C LYS A 6 56.58 50.71 0.66
N LYS A 7 56.88 50.61 -0.64
CA LYS A 7 56.49 49.54 -1.57
C LYS A 7 57.12 48.21 -1.16
N SER A 8 56.43 47.10 -1.37
CA SER A 8 57.04 45.78 -1.54
C SER A 8 56.19 44.97 -2.53
N ALA A 9 56.88 44.28 -3.43
CA ALA A 9 56.38 43.70 -4.66
C ALA A 9 55.51 42.47 -4.41
N ALA A 10 54.38 42.37 -5.12
CA ALA A 10 53.57 41.16 -5.20
C ALA A 10 54.08 40.31 -6.37
N LEU A 11 54.52 39.10 -6.06
CA LEU A 11 54.92 38.06 -6.99
C LEU A 11 53.65 37.37 -7.52
N LEU A 12 53.41 37.43 -8.83
CA LEU A 12 52.34 36.69 -9.51
C LEU A 12 52.67 35.19 -9.48
N PHE A 13 51.85 34.38 -8.82
CA PHE A 13 51.77 32.95 -9.07
C PHE A 13 50.46 32.66 -9.81
N THR A 14 50.58 32.36 -11.09
CA THR A 14 49.48 31.84 -11.91
C THR A 14 49.29 30.36 -11.53
N VAL A 15 48.32 30.08 -10.67
CA VAL A 15 47.86 28.70 -10.44
C VAL A 15 46.89 28.36 -11.56
N MET A 16 47.39 27.60 -12.53
CA MET A 16 46.57 26.91 -13.52
C MET A 16 45.85 25.78 -12.79
N GLY A 17 44.74 26.11 -12.14
CA GLY A 17 43.83 25.13 -11.57
C GLY A 17 43.13 24.41 -12.71
N THR A 18 43.51 23.17 -12.94
CA THR A 18 42.69 22.22 -13.69
C THR A 18 41.36 22.09 -12.92
N PHE A 19 40.32 22.78 -13.39
CA PHE A 19 38.96 22.40 -13.07
C PHE A 19 38.76 21.02 -13.68
N ALA A 20 38.89 19.98 -12.84
CA ALA A 20 38.17 18.76 -13.12
C ALA A 20 36.69 19.17 -13.14
N ALA A 21 36.09 19.21 -14.33
CA ALA A 21 34.65 19.17 -14.42
C ALA A 21 34.25 17.92 -13.65
N ALA A 22 33.59 18.09 -12.50
CA ALA A 22 32.85 17.00 -11.91
C ALA A 22 31.98 16.46 -13.04
N ALA A 23 32.17 15.18 -13.40
CA ALA A 23 31.26 14.51 -14.29
C ALA A 23 29.87 14.79 -13.73
N THR A 24 29.05 15.52 -14.49
CA THR A 24 27.64 15.68 -14.17
C THR A 24 27.12 14.26 -14.08
N VAL A 25 26.77 13.83 -12.86
CA VAL A 25 26.09 12.57 -12.65
C VAL A 25 24.78 12.76 -13.38
N ASN A 26 24.69 12.21 -14.60
CA ASN A 26 23.42 12.11 -15.30
C ASN A 26 22.51 11.38 -14.34
N ALA A 27 21.34 11.91 -14.09
CA ALA A 27 20.38 11.29 -13.20
C ALA A 27 18.96 11.54 -13.70
N GLY A 28 18.05 10.62 -13.50
CA GLY A 28 16.79 10.64 -14.22
C GLY A 28 15.74 11.59 -13.62
N VAL A 29 15.11 12.38 -14.47
CA VAL A 29 13.83 13.05 -14.18
C VAL A 29 12.74 12.23 -14.83
N ILE A 30 11.74 11.78 -14.07
CA ILE A 30 10.56 11.15 -14.63
C ILE A 30 9.79 12.20 -15.42
N SER A 31 9.85 12.10 -16.74
CA SER A 31 9.25 13.06 -17.67
C SER A 31 7.75 12.85 -17.87
N GLY A 32 7.24 11.66 -17.56
CA GLY A 32 5.82 11.34 -17.64
C GLY A 32 5.53 9.84 -17.60
N TRP A 33 4.25 9.51 -17.51
CA TRP A 33 3.77 8.13 -17.66
C TRP A 33 3.92 7.65 -19.11
N ASP A 34 4.46 6.45 -19.33
CA ASP A 34 4.54 5.84 -20.65
C ASP A 34 3.22 5.15 -20.99
N THR A 35 2.46 5.77 -21.89
CA THR A 35 1.15 5.29 -22.33
C THR A 35 1.20 4.45 -23.61
N THR A 36 2.38 3.99 -24.05
CA THR A 36 2.52 3.23 -25.31
C THR A 36 1.61 2.00 -25.34
N ASN A 37 1.61 1.22 -24.25
CA ASN A 37 0.76 0.03 -24.08
C ASN A 37 -0.55 0.32 -23.33
N VAL A 38 -0.98 1.59 -23.30
CA VAL A 38 -2.18 2.00 -22.58
C VAL A 38 -3.28 2.42 -23.56
N VAL A 39 -4.53 2.16 -23.19
CA VAL A 39 -5.71 2.77 -23.84
C VAL A 39 -6.62 3.35 -22.76
N THR A 40 -6.71 4.67 -22.76
CA THR A 40 -7.66 5.43 -21.93
C THR A 40 -9.06 5.32 -22.53
N ALA A 41 -10.06 5.01 -21.71
CA ALA A 41 -11.46 5.03 -22.12
C ALA A 41 -11.79 6.36 -22.82
N PRO A 42 -12.44 6.35 -24.00
CA PRO A 42 -12.77 7.58 -24.71
C PRO A 42 -13.93 8.30 -24.03
N GLY A 43 -13.87 9.64 -24.01
CA GLY A 43 -14.99 10.48 -23.58
C GLY A 43 -16.15 10.56 -24.59
N PRO A 44 -17.22 11.31 -24.29
CA PRO A 44 -17.35 12.20 -23.12
C PRO A 44 -17.47 11.44 -21.80
N TYR A 45 -16.89 12.01 -20.74
CA TYR A 45 -17.00 11.46 -19.39
C TYR A 45 -18.22 12.03 -18.68
N THR A 46 -18.85 11.20 -17.85
CA THR A 46 -19.98 11.55 -17.00
C THR A 46 -19.48 11.60 -15.56
N GLU A 47 -19.78 12.67 -14.85
CA GLU A 47 -19.40 12.84 -13.45
C GLU A 47 -19.89 11.65 -12.60
N TYR A 48 -19.08 11.25 -11.62
CA TYR A 48 -19.27 10.11 -10.73
C TYR A 48 -19.24 8.72 -11.38
N VAL A 49 -18.94 8.62 -12.68
CA VAL A 49 -18.74 7.33 -13.36
C VAL A 49 -17.26 6.92 -13.29
N THR A 50 -17.02 5.64 -13.04
CA THR A 50 -15.67 5.06 -13.07
C THR A 50 -15.25 4.71 -14.50
N TYR A 51 -14.06 5.15 -14.89
CA TYR A 51 -13.42 4.88 -16.17
C TYR A 51 -12.05 4.22 -15.96
N TYR A 52 -11.51 3.68 -17.05
CA TYR A 52 -10.29 2.87 -17.01
C TYR A 52 -9.31 3.26 -18.12
N SER A 53 -8.03 3.26 -17.78
CA SER A 53 -6.90 3.26 -18.70
C SER A 53 -6.33 1.87 -18.64
N THR A 54 -6.74 1.06 -19.62
CA THR A 54 -6.35 -0.34 -19.71
C THR A 54 -4.86 -0.43 -20.03
N ILE A 55 -4.12 -1.15 -19.19
CA ILE A 55 -2.69 -1.41 -19.36
C ILE A 55 -2.55 -2.78 -20.01
N PHE A 56 -2.09 -2.81 -21.26
CA PHE A 56 -1.90 -4.04 -22.01
C PHE A 56 -0.51 -4.63 -21.76
N THR A 57 -0.43 -5.96 -21.82
CA THR A 57 0.81 -6.71 -21.58
C THR A 57 1.87 -6.45 -22.65
N ASP A 58 1.45 -6.02 -23.85
CA ASP A 58 2.34 -5.70 -24.96
C ASP A 58 1.71 -4.72 -25.96
N ALA A 59 2.50 -4.35 -26.98
CA ALA A 59 2.11 -3.42 -28.03
C ALA A 59 1.00 -3.92 -28.97
N SER A 60 0.66 -5.22 -28.95
CA SER A 60 -0.46 -5.77 -29.72
C SER A 60 -1.82 -5.37 -29.11
N LYS A 61 -1.83 -4.99 -27.83
CA LYS A 61 -3.02 -4.57 -27.08
C LYS A 61 -4.16 -5.59 -27.11
N THR A 62 -3.81 -6.87 -26.98
CA THR A 62 -4.76 -8.00 -26.99
C THR A 62 -5.11 -8.51 -25.60
N THR A 63 -4.17 -8.47 -24.67
CA THR A 63 -4.31 -8.97 -23.30
C THR A 63 -3.96 -7.89 -22.29
N SER A 64 -4.68 -7.83 -21.17
CA SER A 64 -4.44 -6.89 -20.08
C SER A 64 -4.66 -7.60 -18.75
N ASN A 65 -3.79 -7.31 -17.79
CA ASN A 65 -3.91 -7.80 -16.41
C ASN A 65 -4.41 -6.74 -15.44
N GLY A 66 -4.56 -5.49 -15.90
CA GLY A 66 -4.95 -4.41 -15.01
C GLY A 66 -5.11 -3.06 -15.70
N VAL A 67 -5.54 -2.10 -14.90
CA VAL A 67 -5.96 -0.77 -15.34
C VAL A 67 -5.47 0.27 -14.35
N ILE A 68 -5.29 1.51 -14.81
CA ILE A 68 -5.46 2.66 -13.92
C ILE A 68 -6.95 2.98 -13.90
N SER A 69 -7.58 2.93 -12.72
CA SER A 69 -9.01 3.28 -12.57
C SER A 69 -9.17 4.68 -11.98
N TRP A 70 -10.10 5.47 -12.50
CA TRP A 70 -10.48 6.77 -11.92
C TRP A 70 -11.99 6.98 -12.00
N LYS A 71 -12.53 7.75 -11.05
CA LYS A 71 -13.91 8.20 -11.06
C LYS A 71 -13.92 9.63 -11.54
N GLU A 72 -14.65 9.93 -12.63
CA GLU A 72 -14.70 11.28 -13.20
C GLU A 72 -15.32 12.25 -12.18
N THR A 73 -14.50 13.12 -11.59
CA THR A 73 -14.85 14.01 -10.48
C THR A 73 -13.80 15.15 -10.43
N ASP A 74 -13.19 15.40 -9.27
CA ASP A 74 -11.94 16.14 -9.13
C ASP A 74 -10.74 15.37 -9.68
N VAL A 75 -10.93 14.09 -10.02
CA VAL A 75 -10.05 13.28 -10.85
C VAL A 75 -10.53 13.28 -12.30
N GLN A 76 -9.61 13.47 -13.23
CA GLN A 76 -9.87 13.47 -14.68
C GLN A 76 -9.03 12.42 -15.39
N ALA A 77 -9.37 12.09 -16.63
CA ALA A 77 -8.54 11.20 -17.45
C ALA A 77 -7.09 11.74 -17.63
N PRO A 78 -6.07 10.85 -17.70
CA PRO A 78 -6.15 9.39 -17.72
C PRO A 78 -5.94 8.72 -16.33
N GLY A 79 -6.11 9.46 -15.23
CA GLY A 79 -6.03 8.94 -13.86
C GLY A 79 -4.63 8.78 -13.27
N LEU A 80 -3.56 9.09 -14.02
CA LEU A 80 -2.17 9.05 -13.56
C LEU A 80 -1.35 10.17 -14.24
N LYS A 81 -0.58 10.91 -13.44
CA LYS A 81 0.44 11.86 -13.88
C LYS A 81 1.68 11.81 -13.00
N VAL A 82 2.69 12.51 -13.49
CA VAL A 82 3.93 12.78 -12.76
C VAL A 82 3.97 14.26 -12.46
N VAL A 83 4.24 14.63 -11.21
CA VAL A 83 4.51 16.00 -10.79
C VAL A 83 6.00 16.13 -10.52
N ASN A 84 6.62 17.12 -11.16
CA ASN A 84 8.01 17.51 -10.93
C ASN A 84 8.03 18.92 -10.37
N GLY A 85 8.38 19.07 -9.09
CA GLY A 85 8.37 20.35 -8.39
C GLY A 85 6.96 20.85 -8.09
N ASP A 86 6.34 20.25 -7.08
CA ASP A 86 5.13 20.74 -6.40
C ASP A 86 5.22 22.26 -6.15
N ASP A 87 4.10 22.96 -6.30
CA ASP A 87 4.05 24.42 -6.26
C ASP A 87 4.16 25.02 -4.85
N VAL A 88 3.98 24.21 -3.81
CA VAL A 88 4.10 24.62 -2.40
C VAL A 88 5.45 24.21 -1.83
N ASP A 89 5.81 22.93 -1.95
CA ASP A 89 6.99 22.37 -1.27
C ASP A 89 8.11 21.89 -2.19
N GLY A 90 7.90 21.94 -3.51
CA GLY A 90 8.88 21.53 -4.52
C GLY A 90 9.10 20.01 -4.61
N THR A 91 8.27 19.20 -3.94
CA THR A 91 8.40 17.74 -3.98
C THR A 91 8.02 17.17 -5.35
N ASN A 92 8.49 15.95 -5.64
CA ASN A 92 8.05 15.22 -6.82
C ASN A 92 7.19 14.03 -6.40
N CYS A 93 6.18 13.70 -7.21
CA CYS A 93 5.35 12.55 -6.94
C CYS A 93 4.75 11.91 -8.20
N LEU A 94 4.41 10.63 -8.06
CA LEU A 94 3.52 9.90 -8.94
C LEU A 94 2.13 9.97 -8.31
N MET A 95 1.16 10.55 -9.01
CA MET A 95 -0.15 10.84 -8.43
C MET A 95 -1.25 10.85 -9.49
N THR A 96 -2.51 11.00 -9.07
CA THR A 96 -3.62 11.10 -10.02
C THR A 96 -3.66 12.44 -10.77
N THR A 97 -4.32 12.47 -11.92
CA THR A 97 -4.66 13.70 -12.66
C THR A 97 -5.91 14.39 -12.12
N GLY A 98 -6.15 15.63 -12.54
CA GLY A 98 -7.35 16.40 -12.21
C GLY A 98 -7.02 17.70 -11.49
N TYR A 99 -7.97 18.21 -10.70
CA TYR A 99 -7.86 19.51 -10.04
C TYR A 99 -8.02 19.37 -8.53
N ASN A 100 -7.46 20.30 -7.75
CA ASN A 100 -7.67 20.37 -6.32
C ASN A 100 -9.13 20.84 -6.05
N PRO A 101 -9.96 20.07 -5.33
CA PRO A 101 -11.37 20.39 -5.13
C PRO A 101 -11.62 21.64 -4.25
N TYR A 102 -10.60 22.12 -3.55
CA TYR A 102 -10.72 23.26 -2.62
C TYR A 102 -10.46 24.62 -3.29
N ASP A 103 -9.61 24.67 -4.30
CA ASP A 103 -9.18 25.91 -4.96
C ASP A 103 -9.20 25.86 -6.50
N MET A 104 -9.54 24.70 -7.08
CA MET A 104 -9.66 24.45 -8.53
C MET A 104 -8.35 24.57 -9.33
N THR A 105 -7.18 24.55 -8.68
CA THR A 105 -5.89 24.51 -9.39
C THR A 105 -5.57 23.10 -9.91
N ASP A 106 -4.53 22.96 -10.74
CA ASP A 106 -4.04 21.62 -11.11
C ASP A 106 -3.56 20.89 -9.85
N LYS A 107 -3.99 19.64 -9.68
CA LYS A 107 -3.76 18.86 -8.47
C LYS A 107 -2.25 18.66 -8.19
N GLN A 108 -1.78 18.85 -6.96
CA GLN A 108 -0.36 18.76 -6.58
C GLN A 108 -0.11 17.75 -5.43
N CYS A 109 1.16 17.42 -5.18
CA CYS A 109 1.57 16.41 -4.18
C CYS A 109 1.17 16.82 -2.76
N SER A 110 1.31 18.11 -2.46
CA SER A 110 1.08 18.74 -1.17
C SER A 110 -0.38 19.08 -0.90
N ASP A 111 -1.28 18.85 -1.87
CA ASP A 111 -2.71 19.11 -1.72
C ASP A 111 -3.29 18.43 -0.47
N PRO A 112 -4.33 19.01 0.16
CA PRO A 112 -4.91 18.48 1.39
C PRO A 112 -5.37 17.02 1.30
N LEU A 113 -5.67 16.41 2.44
CA LEU A 113 -6.39 15.13 2.46
C LEU A 113 -7.75 15.28 1.76
N GLN A 114 -8.33 14.15 1.32
CA GLN A 114 -9.58 14.11 0.56
C GLN A 114 -9.57 14.86 -0.79
N SER A 115 -8.38 15.23 -1.30
CA SER A 115 -8.19 15.75 -2.66
C SER A 115 -8.07 14.66 -3.74
N SER A 116 -8.54 13.44 -3.48
CA SER A 116 -8.42 12.29 -4.39
C SER A 116 -7.01 12.00 -4.94
N LYS A 117 -5.93 12.49 -4.31
CA LYS A 117 -4.57 12.53 -4.87
C LYS A 117 -3.89 11.19 -5.21
N ARG A 118 -4.49 10.06 -4.86
CA ARG A 118 -3.91 8.73 -5.11
C ARG A 118 -4.38 8.16 -6.44
N PHE A 119 -3.45 7.83 -7.33
CA PHE A 119 -3.81 7.04 -8.52
C PHE A 119 -4.13 5.60 -8.10
N LYS A 120 -5.00 4.91 -8.84
CA LYS A 120 -5.45 3.56 -8.46
C LYS A 120 -5.00 2.53 -9.50
N VAL A 121 -4.06 1.68 -9.12
CA VAL A 121 -3.68 0.49 -9.90
C VAL A 121 -4.65 -0.63 -9.53
N LYS A 122 -5.44 -1.10 -10.48
CA LYS A 122 -6.40 -2.19 -10.26
C LYS A 122 -6.02 -3.37 -11.15
N ASN A 123 -5.63 -4.47 -10.53
CA ASN A 123 -5.44 -5.73 -11.26
C ASN A 123 -6.82 -6.29 -11.59
N THR A 124 -7.04 -6.64 -12.86
CA THR A 124 -8.28 -7.24 -13.36
C THR A 124 -8.11 -8.72 -13.69
N ALA A 125 -6.88 -9.23 -13.63
CA ALA A 125 -6.54 -10.64 -13.74
C ALA A 125 -5.38 -11.00 -12.79
N ASN A 126 -5.20 -12.29 -12.51
CA ASN A 126 -4.16 -12.83 -11.61
C ASN A 126 -2.76 -12.85 -12.23
N GLY A 127 -2.37 -11.77 -12.91
CA GLY A 127 -1.06 -11.61 -13.55
C GLY A 127 -0.42 -10.25 -13.25
N PRO A 128 0.86 -10.08 -13.61
CA PRO A 128 1.58 -8.85 -13.34
C PRO A 128 1.01 -7.67 -14.14
N VAL A 129 1.00 -6.50 -13.52
CA VAL A 129 0.64 -5.21 -14.14
C VAL A 129 1.87 -4.32 -14.18
N ASP A 130 2.29 -3.95 -15.38
CA ASP A 130 3.50 -3.17 -15.63
C ASP A 130 3.14 -1.71 -15.90
N VAL A 131 3.48 -0.82 -14.96
CA VAL A 131 3.29 0.64 -15.08
C VAL A 131 4.63 1.27 -15.44
N SER A 132 4.78 1.68 -16.70
CA SER A 132 6.05 2.20 -17.24
C SER A 132 6.11 3.73 -17.24
N PHE A 133 7.30 4.27 -17.05
CA PHE A 133 7.54 5.72 -16.98
C PHE A 133 8.68 6.13 -17.89
N ASN A 134 8.52 7.26 -18.57
CA ASN A 134 9.57 7.87 -19.38
C ASN A 134 10.48 8.71 -18.50
N VAL A 135 11.79 8.65 -18.73
CA VAL A 135 12.83 9.33 -17.97
C VAL A 135 13.72 10.13 -18.92
N SER A 136 14.01 11.36 -18.54
CA SER A 136 14.97 12.23 -19.21
C SER A 136 16.22 12.44 -18.36
N ASP A 137 17.36 12.67 -19.00
CA ASP A 137 18.60 13.02 -18.32
C ASP A 137 18.46 14.32 -17.50
N GLY A 138 19.02 14.33 -16.30
CA GLY A 138 18.87 15.40 -15.30
C GLY A 138 19.71 15.17 -14.03
N MET A 139 19.25 15.66 -12.88
CA MET A 139 19.83 15.39 -11.56
C MET A 139 19.07 14.27 -10.83
N MET A 140 19.65 13.72 -9.75
CA MET A 140 18.96 12.73 -8.90
C MET A 140 17.65 13.32 -8.43
N ASN A 141 16.56 12.61 -8.65
CA ASN A 141 15.25 12.99 -8.16
C ASN A 141 14.62 11.85 -7.39
N VAL A 142 13.83 12.22 -6.40
CA VAL A 142 13.13 11.31 -5.50
C VAL A 142 11.64 11.59 -5.67
N TYR A 143 10.86 10.53 -5.87
CA TYR A 143 9.43 10.60 -6.17
C TYR A 143 8.63 9.85 -5.13
N ARG A 144 7.69 10.52 -4.49
CA ARG A 144 6.68 9.85 -3.67
C ARG A 144 5.67 9.16 -4.57
N SER A 145 5.42 7.87 -4.39
CA SER A 145 4.27 7.22 -5.03
C SER A 145 3.03 7.38 -4.15
N LEU A 146 2.06 8.16 -4.62
CA LEU A 146 0.76 8.34 -3.98
C LEU A 146 -0.25 7.44 -4.70
N GLN A 147 -0.49 6.23 -4.18
CA GLN A 147 -1.30 5.26 -4.91
C GLN A 147 -2.23 4.42 -4.04
N LYS A 148 -3.19 3.78 -4.70
CA LYS A 148 -3.93 2.62 -4.19
C LYS A 148 -3.67 1.41 -5.08
N LEU A 149 -3.50 0.24 -4.48
CA LEU A 149 -3.51 -1.05 -5.16
C LEU A 149 -4.86 -1.74 -4.87
N THR A 150 -5.53 -2.19 -5.92
CA THR A 150 -6.86 -2.79 -5.83
C THR A 150 -6.84 -4.22 -6.35
N ASN A 151 -7.33 -5.15 -5.54
CA ASN A 151 -7.64 -6.49 -6.00
C ASN A 151 -8.98 -6.46 -6.76
N GLY A 152 -8.92 -6.29 -8.08
CA GLY A 152 -10.08 -6.36 -8.99
C GLY A 152 -10.21 -7.71 -9.69
N THR A 153 -9.55 -8.76 -9.19
CA THR A 153 -9.52 -10.09 -9.80
C THR A 153 -10.72 -10.94 -9.35
N ASP A 154 -10.72 -12.21 -9.73
CA ASP A 154 -11.69 -13.22 -9.29
C ASP A 154 -11.20 -14.05 -8.10
N ALA A 155 -10.03 -13.73 -7.53
CA ALA A 155 -9.42 -14.48 -6.44
C ALA A 155 -8.99 -13.57 -5.28
N ARG A 156 -8.98 -14.13 -4.06
CA ARG A 156 -8.39 -13.46 -2.91
C ARG A 156 -6.87 -13.48 -3.03
N TRP A 157 -6.20 -12.49 -2.45
CA TRP A 157 -4.73 -12.42 -2.46
C TRP A 157 -4.19 -12.65 -1.05
N GLY A 158 -3.18 -13.52 -0.95
CA GLY A 158 -2.38 -13.65 0.27
C GLY A 158 -1.34 -12.54 0.39
N GLY A 159 -1.03 -11.86 -0.72
CA GLY A 159 -0.03 -10.80 -0.76
C GLY A 159 0.20 -10.24 -2.16
N PHE A 160 1.31 -9.54 -2.33
CA PHE A 160 1.75 -8.97 -3.59
C PHE A 160 3.26 -8.68 -3.55
N THR A 161 3.87 -8.59 -4.73
CA THR A 161 5.20 -8.03 -4.90
C THR A 161 5.15 -6.79 -5.80
N ILE A 162 6.07 -5.86 -5.56
CA ILE A 162 6.30 -4.68 -6.38
C ILE A 162 7.78 -4.67 -6.76
N GLU A 163 8.07 -4.68 -8.05
CA GLU A 163 9.45 -4.75 -8.56
C GLU A 163 9.74 -3.53 -9.44
N LEU A 164 10.94 -2.97 -9.28
CA LEU A 164 11.49 -2.01 -10.24
C LEU A 164 12.23 -2.78 -11.34
N GLY A 165 12.18 -2.28 -12.56
CA GLY A 165 12.88 -2.90 -13.67
C GLY A 165 12.63 -2.24 -15.02
N PHE A 166 12.80 -3.01 -16.09
CA PHE A 166 12.84 -2.53 -17.47
C PHE A 166 12.03 -3.45 -18.37
N THR A 167 11.38 -2.90 -19.40
CA THR A 167 10.67 -3.72 -20.41
C THR A 167 11.52 -3.85 -21.67
N VAL A 168 12.29 -4.94 -21.78
CA VAL A 168 13.17 -5.21 -22.92
C VAL A 168 12.45 -6.16 -23.89
N ASN A 169 12.13 -5.66 -25.09
CA ASN A 169 11.43 -6.44 -26.13
C ASN A 169 10.10 -7.06 -25.64
N GLY A 170 9.36 -6.35 -24.80
CA GLY A 170 8.08 -6.84 -24.24
C GLY A 170 8.23 -7.84 -23.09
N VAL A 171 9.45 -8.05 -22.58
CA VAL A 171 9.72 -8.88 -21.41
C VAL A 171 10.26 -7.99 -20.30
N PHE A 172 9.72 -8.15 -19.10
CA PHE A 172 10.24 -7.46 -17.91
C PHE A 172 11.55 -8.08 -17.48
N VAL A 173 12.51 -7.21 -17.21
CA VAL A 173 13.84 -7.50 -16.70
C VAL A 173 13.97 -6.73 -15.39
N PRO A 174 14.11 -7.40 -14.24
CA PRO A 174 14.28 -6.74 -12.96
C PRO A 174 15.47 -5.78 -12.97
N SER A 175 15.32 -4.70 -12.20
CA SER A 175 16.39 -3.78 -11.82
C SER A 175 17.47 -4.52 -11.03
N THR A 176 18.67 -3.97 -11.00
CA THR A 176 19.79 -4.55 -10.25
C THR A 176 20.49 -3.49 -9.40
N SER A 177 21.08 -3.92 -8.30
CA SER A 177 21.78 -3.04 -7.37
C SER A 177 22.68 -2.01 -8.05
N ALA A 178 22.56 -0.75 -7.64
CA ALA A 178 23.35 0.39 -8.10
C ALA A 178 23.24 0.69 -9.61
N ASP A 179 22.12 0.36 -10.25
CA ASP A 179 21.82 0.78 -11.63
C ASP A 179 21.18 2.17 -11.72
N GLY A 180 21.05 2.87 -10.57
CA GLY A 180 20.47 4.20 -10.51
C GLY A 180 18.95 4.21 -10.38
N LEU A 181 18.29 3.07 -10.16
CA LEU A 181 16.88 2.97 -9.82
C LEU A 181 16.75 2.27 -8.47
N GLY A 182 15.87 2.76 -7.59
CA GLY A 182 15.65 2.04 -6.34
C GLY A 182 14.58 2.64 -5.44
N PHE A 183 13.97 1.80 -4.60
CA PHE A 183 13.18 2.23 -3.45
C PHE A 183 14.09 2.89 -2.42
N SER A 184 13.57 3.94 -1.78
CA SER A 184 14.40 4.85 -0.99
C SER A 184 13.64 5.52 0.14
N ASP A 185 14.38 6.18 1.01
CA ASP A 185 13.80 7.11 1.98
C ASP A 185 13.43 8.47 1.35
N LEU A 186 12.92 9.39 2.17
CA LEU A 186 12.53 10.76 1.81
C LEU A 186 13.69 11.59 1.21
N SER A 187 14.94 11.23 1.53
CA SER A 187 16.15 11.94 1.08
C SER A 187 16.76 11.33 -0.17
N GLY A 188 16.19 10.24 -0.68
CA GLY A 188 16.68 9.51 -1.84
C GLY A 188 17.81 8.53 -1.53
N ASN A 189 17.99 8.15 -0.26
CA ASN A 189 18.92 7.08 0.07
C ASN A 189 18.24 5.75 -0.26
N VAL A 190 18.75 5.04 -1.26
CA VAL A 190 18.25 3.72 -1.65
C VAL A 190 18.50 2.68 -0.56
N TRP A 191 17.57 1.74 -0.40
CA TRP A 191 17.62 0.73 0.66
C TRP A 191 18.52 -0.44 0.28
N THR A 192 19.80 -0.32 0.62
CA THR A 192 20.82 -1.37 0.39
C THR A 192 20.73 -2.55 1.37
N ALA A 193 19.84 -2.47 2.36
CA ALA A 193 19.49 -3.55 3.28
C ALA A 193 17.96 -3.56 3.46
N PRO A 194 17.36 -4.70 3.83
CA PRO A 194 15.91 -4.80 4.02
C PRO A 194 15.38 -3.75 5.00
N VAL A 195 14.30 -3.07 4.61
CA VAL A 195 13.57 -2.10 5.44
C VAL A 195 12.12 -2.55 5.55
N THR A 196 11.57 -2.52 6.76
CA THR A 196 10.20 -2.99 7.01
C THR A 196 9.27 -1.85 7.43
N THR A 197 7.98 -2.01 7.13
CA THR A 197 6.93 -1.06 7.52
C THR A 197 6.81 -0.86 9.03
N TYR A 198 7.26 -1.84 9.84
CA TYR A 198 7.23 -1.78 11.30
C TYR A 198 8.26 -0.80 11.89
N GLN A 199 9.32 -0.50 11.12
CA GLN A 199 10.43 0.34 11.55
C GLN A 199 10.34 1.75 10.96
N THR A 200 9.48 1.96 9.96
CA THR A 200 9.38 3.21 9.21
C THR A 200 8.15 4.03 9.58
N MET A 201 8.25 5.35 9.42
CA MET A 201 7.09 6.22 9.50
C MET A 201 6.13 5.96 8.32
N PRO A 202 4.80 6.03 8.51
CA PRO A 202 3.84 5.77 7.44
C PRO A 202 4.00 6.62 6.18
N ASP A 203 4.45 7.87 6.32
CA ASP A 203 4.71 8.77 5.19
C ASP A 203 5.94 8.40 4.35
N ILE A 204 6.77 7.48 4.85
CA ILE A 204 7.93 6.93 4.14
C ILE A 204 7.51 5.63 3.47
N PHE A 205 7.05 4.66 4.25
CA PHE A 205 6.77 3.32 3.78
C PHE A 205 5.59 2.72 4.54
N SER A 206 4.46 2.48 3.84
CA SER A 206 3.27 1.89 4.45
C SER A 206 2.30 1.30 3.44
N ALA A 207 1.47 0.37 3.94
CA ALA A 207 0.36 -0.24 3.25
C ALA A 207 -0.86 -0.31 4.19
N TYR A 208 -1.78 0.64 4.07
CA TYR A 208 -2.96 0.72 4.94
C TYR A 208 -4.25 0.79 4.14
N PHE A 209 -5.27 0.08 4.62
CA PHE A 209 -6.65 0.30 4.20
C PHE A 209 -7.16 1.63 4.76
N ALA A 210 -8.34 2.05 4.30
CA ALA A 210 -8.97 3.29 4.75
C ALA A 210 -9.08 3.35 6.28
N GLN A 211 -8.77 4.51 6.88
CA GLN A 211 -8.79 4.68 8.34
C GLN A 211 -10.20 4.43 8.90
N GLY A 212 -11.22 4.87 8.17
CA GLY A 212 -12.63 4.69 8.56
C GLY A 212 -13.05 3.24 8.72
N LEU A 213 -12.29 2.27 8.17
CA LEU A 213 -12.53 0.85 8.41
C LEU A 213 -11.94 0.36 9.73
N ALA A 214 -10.75 0.82 10.09
CA ALA A 214 -10.05 0.39 11.30
C ALA A 214 -8.92 1.36 11.63
N GLY A 215 -8.83 1.75 12.91
CA GLY A 215 -7.81 2.64 13.43
C GLY A 215 -8.28 3.50 14.59
N PRO A 216 -7.35 4.05 15.40
CA PRO A 216 -7.68 5.08 16.36
C PRO A 216 -8.08 6.37 15.63
N ALA A 217 -8.91 7.18 16.30
CA ALA A 217 -9.14 8.55 15.87
C ALA A 217 -7.80 9.32 15.85
N ASP A 218 -7.62 10.16 14.83
CA ASP A 218 -6.43 10.98 14.65
C ASP A 218 -6.82 12.41 14.24
N GLN A 219 -5.82 13.27 14.01
CA GLN A 219 -6.06 14.67 13.66
C GLN A 219 -6.78 14.87 12.30
N TYR A 220 -6.85 13.83 11.48
CA TYR A 220 -7.46 13.82 10.16
C TYR A 220 -8.75 13.02 10.11
N HIS A 221 -8.98 12.13 11.08
CA HIS A 221 -10.16 11.31 11.24
C HIS A 221 -10.62 11.39 12.70
N GLU A 222 -11.58 12.26 12.98
CA GLU A 222 -12.05 12.51 14.35
C GLU A 222 -12.82 11.31 14.93
N GLU A 223 -13.25 10.38 14.07
CA GLU A 223 -13.88 9.11 14.45
C GLU A 223 -12.89 7.94 14.43
N THR A 224 -13.13 6.96 15.30
CA THR A 224 -12.44 5.67 15.29
C THR A 224 -12.92 4.82 14.11
N GLY A 225 -12.03 4.00 13.57
CA GLY A 225 -12.37 3.06 12.50
C GLY A 225 -13.48 2.09 12.89
N TYR A 226 -14.33 1.76 11.93
CA TYR A 226 -15.58 1.04 12.12
C TYR A 226 -15.40 -0.37 12.70
N PHE A 227 -14.59 -1.23 12.09
CA PHE A 227 -14.38 -2.62 12.50
C PHE A 227 -13.44 -2.77 13.70
N ASN A 228 -12.49 -1.84 13.87
CA ASN A 228 -11.55 -1.85 14.99
C ASN A 228 -11.15 -0.42 15.37
N PRO A 229 -11.44 0.04 16.60
CA PRO A 229 -11.18 1.43 17.00
C PRO A 229 -9.75 1.69 17.48
N THR A 230 -8.88 0.68 17.49
CA THR A 230 -7.55 0.73 18.12
C THR A 230 -6.39 0.54 17.16
N GLU A 231 -6.54 -0.33 16.16
CA GLU A 231 -5.47 -0.73 15.26
C GLU A 231 -5.90 -0.57 13.79
N ARG A 232 -4.95 -0.19 12.93
CA ARG A 232 -5.19 -0.04 11.49
C ARG A 232 -5.23 -1.40 10.82
N MET A 233 -6.07 -1.56 9.81
CA MET A 233 -5.93 -2.64 8.83
C MET A 233 -4.87 -2.29 7.80
N GLY A 234 -4.03 -3.25 7.43
CA GLY A 234 -2.99 -3.07 6.43
C GLY A 234 -2.23 -4.34 6.08
N PHE A 235 -1.07 -4.15 5.46
CA PHE A 235 -0.07 -5.19 5.19
C PHE A 235 1.26 -4.80 5.84
N GLY A 236 1.95 -5.79 6.40
CA GLY A 236 3.40 -5.71 6.56
C GLY A 236 4.04 -5.67 5.17
N MET A 237 5.16 -4.96 5.03
CA MET A 237 5.97 -5.06 3.82
C MET A 237 7.46 -4.99 4.14
N ILE A 238 8.25 -5.67 3.33
CA ILE A 238 9.71 -5.66 3.35
C ILE A 238 10.17 -5.09 2.00
N ALA A 239 11.05 -4.09 2.04
CA ALA A 239 11.63 -3.48 0.87
C ALA A 239 13.14 -3.64 0.83
N THR A 240 13.66 -3.98 -0.34
CA THR A 240 15.07 -3.85 -0.71
C THR A 240 15.23 -2.71 -1.72
N GLU A 241 16.40 -2.57 -2.33
CA GLU A 241 16.64 -1.55 -3.36
C GLU A 241 15.63 -1.68 -4.52
N ASP A 242 15.35 -2.89 -4.98
CA ASP A 242 14.61 -3.11 -6.24
C ASP A 242 13.26 -3.81 -6.06
N THR A 243 12.93 -4.26 -4.85
CA THR A 243 11.73 -5.07 -4.60
C THR A 243 11.05 -4.66 -3.30
N ILE A 244 9.71 -4.63 -3.32
CA ILE A 244 8.85 -4.63 -2.14
C ILE A 244 8.04 -5.93 -2.16
N THR A 245 8.07 -6.68 -1.06
CA THR A 245 7.27 -7.88 -0.87
C THR A 245 6.33 -7.67 0.31
N SER A 246 5.07 -8.07 0.17
CA SER A 246 4.14 -8.10 1.29
C SER A 246 4.55 -9.14 2.32
N ASP A 247 4.53 -8.76 3.59
CA ASP A 247 4.87 -9.57 4.76
C ASP A 247 3.60 -9.81 5.60
N GLY A 248 2.61 -10.42 4.96
CA GLY A 248 1.33 -10.75 5.58
C GLY A 248 0.36 -9.58 5.76
N ILE A 249 -0.93 -9.92 5.74
CA ILE A 249 -2.01 -8.99 6.05
C ILE A 249 -2.23 -8.93 7.57
N THR A 250 -2.48 -7.74 8.11
CA THR A 250 -2.68 -7.55 9.56
C THR A 250 -3.78 -8.45 10.11
N ALA A 251 -3.59 -8.96 11.33
CA ALA A 251 -4.62 -9.74 12.05
C ALA A 251 -5.94 -8.98 12.23
N THR A 252 -5.87 -7.64 12.32
CA THR A 252 -7.04 -6.76 12.36
C THR A 252 -7.94 -6.93 11.13
N TYR A 253 -7.36 -7.19 9.96
CA TYR A 253 -8.11 -7.49 8.74
C TYR A 253 -8.44 -8.99 8.67
N SER A 254 -7.43 -9.86 8.76
CA SER A 254 -7.63 -11.30 8.51
C SER A 254 -8.46 -12.01 9.55
N GLY A 255 -8.50 -11.51 10.79
CA GLY A 255 -9.39 -12.02 11.83
C GLY A 255 -10.88 -11.83 11.52
N ILE A 256 -11.22 -10.88 10.64
CA ILE A 256 -12.60 -10.64 10.20
C ILE A 256 -12.81 -11.19 8.80
N PHE A 257 -11.90 -10.87 7.88
CA PHE A 257 -12.11 -11.10 6.45
C PHE A 257 -11.31 -12.27 5.87
N GLY A 258 -10.38 -12.85 6.62
CA GLY A 258 -9.37 -13.76 6.07
C GLY A 258 -8.41 -13.03 5.12
N GLN A 259 -8.02 -13.69 4.04
CA GLN A 259 -7.12 -13.08 3.05
C GLN A 259 -7.77 -11.92 2.29
N TRP A 260 -6.95 -11.12 1.63
CA TRP A 260 -7.37 -9.86 1.01
C TRP A 260 -8.47 -10.09 -0.03
N LEU A 261 -9.63 -9.49 0.26
CA LEU A 261 -10.83 -9.57 -0.58
C LEU A 261 -10.59 -8.96 -1.96
N ASN A 262 -11.11 -9.63 -2.99
CA ASN A 262 -11.28 -9.04 -4.30
C ASN A 262 -12.54 -8.17 -4.35
N SER A 263 -12.62 -7.26 -5.32
CA SER A 263 -13.65 -6.23 -5.40
C SER A 263 -15.09 -6.76 -5.46
N SER A 264 -15.32 -8.02 -5.88
CA SER A 264 -16.67 -8.62 -5.88
C SER A 264 -17.01 -9.38 -4.59
N ALA A 265 -16.02 -9.64 -3.73
CA ALA A 265 -16.20 -10.34 -2.47
C ALA A 265 -16.30 -9.40 -1.26
N VAL A 266 -16.15 -8.08 -1.46
CA VAL A 266 -16.36 -7.12 -0.38
C VAL A 266 -17.81 -7.17 0.12
N PRO A 267 -18.05 -7.06 1.43
CA PRO A 267 -19.39 -7.04 1.99
C PRO A 267 -20.17 -5.79 1.55
N ILE A 268 -21.49 -5.89 1.64
CA ILE A 268 -22.38 -4.74 1.53
C ILE A 268 -22.40 -4.01 2.88
N GLY A 269 -22.24 -2.70 2.85
CA GLY A 269 -22.40 -1.78 3.96
C GLY A 269 -23.72 -1.01 3.91
N ILE A 270 -24.09 -0.44 5.05
CA ILE A 270 -25.08 0.64 5.14
C ILE A 270 -24.30 1.89 5.50
N PHE A 271 -24.41 2.90 4.66
CA PHE A 271 -23.78 4.19 4.82
C PHE A 271 -24.83 5.22 5.22
N TRP A 272 -24.43 6.17 6.07
CA TRP A 272 -25.21 7.34 6.43
C TRP A 272 -24.54 8.57 5.85
N ASP A 273 -25.31 9.31 5.04
CA ASP A 273 -24.90 10.60 4.50
C ASP A 273 -25.06 11.68 5.57
N ASN A 274 -23.92 12.22 6.01
CA ASN A 274 -23.82 13.14 7.13
C ASN A 274 -23.74 14.62 6.70
N ASP A 275 -23.50 14.90 5.42
CA ASP A 275 -23.30 16.25 4.90
C ASP A 275 -24.28 16.66 3.79
N GLY A 276 -25.11 15.73 3.34
CA GLY A 276 -26.11 15.92 2.28
C GLY A 276 -25.52 15.85 0.88
N ASP A 277 -24.28 15.39 0.74
CA ASP A 277 -23.67 15.04 -0.52
C ASP A 277 -23.27 13.56 -0.53
N ILE A 278 -24.19 12.72 -0.99
CA ILE A 278 -23.98 11.27 -1.13
C ILE A 278 -22.75 10.85 -1.96
N ASN A 279 -22.10 11.78 -2.67
CA ASN A 279 -20.89 11.50 -3.45
C ASN A 279 -19.59 11.66 -2.64
N THR A 280 -19.67 12.15 -1.41
CA THR A 280 -18.53 12.23 -0.47
C THR A 280 -18.34 10.92 0.29
N ASP A 281 -17.30 10.86 1.13
CA ASP A 281 -17.03 9.70 1.98
C ASP A 281 -18.07 9.61 3.11
N ASN A 282 -19.07 8.76 2.92
CA ASN A 282 -20.18 8.58 3.87
C ASN A 282 -19.83 7.64 5.02
N VAL A 283 -20.56 7.79 6.12
CA VAL A 283 -20.25 7.09 7.38
C VAL A 283 -20.76 5.65 7.32
N LEU A 284 -19.87 4.66 7.47
CA LEU A 284 -20.27 3.26 7.57
C LEU A 284 -20.97 2.98 8.91
N MET A 285 -22.22 2.51 8.86
CA MET A 285 -23.09 2.31 10.03
C MET A 285 -23.34 0.83 10.33
N ALA A 286 -23.41 0.00 9.29
CA ALA A 286 -23.63 -1.44 9.41
C ALA A 286 -22.98 -2.18 8.25
N ASN A 287 -22.74 -3.48 8.40
CA ASN A 287 -22.37 -4.36 7.30
C ASN A 287 -23.21 -5.63 7.30
N CYS A 288 -23.39 -6.22 6.12
CA CYS A 288 -24.00 -7.53 5.98
C CYS A 288 -23.04 -8.59 6.53
N ALA A 289 -23.54 -9.43 7.43
CA ALA A 289 -22.80 -10.46 8.13
C ALA A 289 -23.67 -11.70 8.32
N ASP A 290 -23.14 -12.80 8.84
CA ASP A 290 -23.93 -13.78 9.57
C ASP A 290 -23.26 -14.21 10.88
N ALA A 291 -23.92 -15.09 11.64
CA ALA A 291 -23.45 -15.53 12.95
C ALA A 291 -22.15 -16.37 12.91
N ALA A 292 -21.72 -16.84 11.74
CA ALA A 292 -20.53 -17.67 11.54
C ALA A 292 -19.48 -17.02 10.63
N ASP A 293 -19.87 -16.04 9.81
CA ASP A 293 -19.02 -15.37 8.82
C ASP A 293 -19.46 -13.92 8.65
N ILE A 294 -18.61 -12.99 9.08
CA ILE A 294 -18.85 -11.53 9.00
C ILE A 294 -18.62 -11.02 7.57
N THR A 295 -18.29 -11.91 6.62
CA THR A 295 -18.00 -11.62 5.22
C THR A 295 -19.02 -12.22 4.25
N LYS A 296 -20.25 -11.71 4.25
CA LYS A 296 -21.17 -12.02 3.16
C LYS A 296 -21.18 -10.93 2.09
N SER A 297 -20.67 -11.29 0.91
CA SER A 297 -21.01 -10.57 -0.32
C SER A 297 -22.51 -10.80 -0.59
N GLY A 298 -23.26 -9.71 -0.72
CA GLY A 298 -24.66 -9.82 -1.17
C GLY A 298 -24.74 -9.98 -2.69
N THR A 299 -25.94 -10.18 -3.20
CA THR A 299 -26.14 -10.37 -4.65
C THR A 299 -26.51 -9.05 -5.32
N HIS A 300 -25.69 -8.57 -6.25
CA HIS A 300 -26.04 -7.48 -7.17
C HIS A 300 -25.57 -7.79 -8.60
N SER A 301 -26.19 -7.14 -9.58
CA SER A 301 -25.80 -7.21 -11.00
C SER A 301 -25.74 -5.79 -11.57
N GLY A 302 -24.55 -5.29 -11.86
CA GLY A 302 -24.31 -3.94 -12.39
C GLY A 302 -23.59 -3.02 -11.39
N ASP A 303 -23.34 -1.76 -11.78
CA ASP A 303 -22.61 -0.78 -10.98
C ASP A 303 -23.52 0.08 -10.07
N ASP A 304 -24.83 0.18 -10.33
CA ASP A 304 -25.86 0.72 -9.41
C ASP A 304 -27.24 0.62 -10.08
N ILE A 305 -28.15 -0.27 -9.65
CA ILE A 305 -29.53 -0.25 -10.19
C ILE A 305 -30.63 -0.77 -9.24
N THR A 306 -30.55 -0.52 -7.93
CA THR A 306 -31.54 -0.96 -6.89
C THR A 306 -31.47 -2.44 -6.48
N GLY A 307 -31.86 -2.75 -5.23
CA GLY A 307 -32.09 -4.12 -4.78
C GLY A 307 -30.91 -4.83 -4.12
N LEU A 308 -29.95 -4.10 -3.53
CA LEU A 308 -28.99 -4.74 -2.62
C LEU A 308 -29.75 -5.41 -1.49
N THR A 309 -29.42 -6.68 -1.23
CA THR A 309 -30.04 -7.48 -0.18
C THR A 309 -28.96 -8.23 0.59
N CYS A 310 -29.08 -8.22 1.91
CA CYS A 310 -28.25 -9.04 2.77
C CYS A 310 -28.91 -10.42 2.93
N ASN A 311 -28.25 -11.46 2.45
CA ASN A 311 -28.68 -12.86 2.65
C ASN A 311 -28.33 -13.39 4.06
N GLY A 312 -27.74 -12.55 4.91
CA GLY A 312 -27.42 -12.82 6.31
C GLY A 312 -28.22 -11.94 7.26
N VAL A 313 -27.60 -11.46 8.33
CA VAL A 313 -28.10 -10.47 9.27
C VAL A 313 -27.28 -9.18 9.17
N TRP A 314 -27.84 -8.06 9.61
CA TRP A 314 -27.09 -6.81 9.71
C TRP A 314 -26.35 -6.78 11.05
N ALA A 315 -25.09 -6.36 11.00
CA ALA A 315 -24.29 -6.11 12.19
C ALA A 315 -23.80 -4.67 12.20
N THR A 316 -23.67 -4.10 13.39
CA THR A 316 -22.94 -2.85 13.62
C THR A 316 -21.78 -3.09 14.58
N TYR A 317 -20.64 -2.45 14.31
CA TYR A 317 -19.52 -2.38 15.24
C TYR A 317 -19.54 -1.10 16.09
N ARG A 318 -20.58 -0.28 15.94
CA ARG A 318 -20.83 0.88 16.78
C ARG A 318 -21.42 0.43 18.11
N ALA A 319 -21.11 1.17 19.18
CA ALA A 319 -21.56 0.87 20.53
C ALA A 319 -23.09 0.81 20.66
N GLU A 320 -23.81 1.57 19.83
CA GLU A 320 -25.26 1.49 19.65
C GLU A 320 -25.61 1.71 18.16
N ALA A 321 -26.78 1.23 17.75
CA ALA A 321 -27.30 1.46 16.41
C ALA A 321 -27.81 2.90 16.24
N GLY A 322 -27.66 3.45 15.03
CA GLY A 322 -28.18 4.77 14.67
C GLY A 322 -27.33 5.92 15.19
N LEU A 323 -27.98 7.03 15.53
CA LEU A 323 -27.34 8.28 15.97
C LEU A 323 -27.70 8.57 17.43
N ASP A 324 -26.81 9.29 18.11
CA ASP A 324 -27.03 9.81 19.44
C ASP A 324 -28.07 10.96 19.46
N ALA A 325 -28.33 11.50 20.65
CA ALA A 325 -29.30 12.61 20.82
C ALA A 325 -28.90 13.90 20.08
N ASN A 326 -27.65 14.03 19.63
CA ASN A 326 -27.14 15.18 18.87
C ASN A 326 -27.10 14.90 17.37
N GLY A 327 -27.50 13.71 16.91
CA GLY A 327 -27.40 13.31 15.51
C GLY A 327 -26.00 12.88 15.10
N ILE A 328 -25.17 12.41 16.03
CA ILE A 328 -23.81 11.93 15.77
C ILE A 328 -23.80 10.39 15.85
N PRO A 329 -23.11 9.69 14.93
CA PRO A 329 -22.92 8.26 15.01
C PRO A 329 -22.28 7.84 16.33
N TYR A 330 -22.76 6.76 16.93
CA TYR A 330 -22.08 6.17 18.08
C TYR A 330 -20.66 5.69 17.68
N PRO A 331 -19.66 5.84 18.56
CA PRO A 331 -18.30 5.40 18.27
C PRO A 331 -18.24 3.87 18.12
N SER A 332 -17.23 3.38 17.40
CA SER A 332 -16.95 1.94 17.33
C SER A 332 -16.42 1.42 18.66
N ASP A 333 -16.91 0.27 19.10
CA ASP A 333 -16.35 -0.50 20.22
C ASP A 333 -15.60 -1.76 19.75
N GLY A 334 -15.49 -1.96 18.42
CA GLY A 334 -14.82 -3.10 17.81
C GLY A 334 -15.54 -4.44 17.98
N THR A 335 -16.77 -4.44 18.50
CA THR A 335 -17.54 -5.66 18.75
C THR A 335 -18.77 -5.70 17.83
N PRO A 336 -18.96 -6.77 17.03
CA PRO A 336 -20.13 -6.87 16.16
C PRO A 336 -21.40 -7.12 16.99
N ASN A 337 -22.39 -6.25 16.82
CA ASN A 337 -23.72 -6.34 17.41
C ASN A 337 -24.77 -6.52 16.31
N LEU A 338 -25.62 -7.54 16.42
CA LEU A 338 -26.69 -7.77 15.45
C LEU A 338 -27.81 -6.74 15.61
N ILE A 339 -28.31 -6.23 14.49
CA ILE A 339 -29.32 -5.17 14.44
C ILE A 339 -30.40 -5.47 13.40
N ASP A 340 -31.59 -4.90 13.61
CA ASP A 340 -32.60 -4.75 12.58
C ASP A 340 -32.42 -3.39 11.88
N LEU A 341 -32.82 -3.28 10.60
CA LEU A 341 -32.71 -2.00 9.87
C LEU A 341 -33.47 -0.85 10.54
N ALA A 342 -34.56 -1.16 11.23
CA ALA A 342 -35.35 -0.18 11.97
C ALA A 342 -34.61 0.40 13.19
N ASP A 343 -33.54 -0.26 13.65
CA ASP A 343 -32.67 0.25 14.71
C ASP A 343 -31.76 1.38 14.20
N LEU A 344 -31.45 1.41 12.90
CA LEU A 344 -30.72 2.52 12.26
C LEU A 344 -31.66 3.65 11.86
N ASP A 345 -32.69 3.32 11.09
CA ASP A 345 -33.71 4.28 10.65
C ASP A 345 -35.10 3.62 10.61
N PRO A 346 -36.02 4.00 11.51
CA PRO A 346 -37.40 3.54 11.48
C PRO A 346 -38.15 3.90 10.19
N ASN A 347 -37.68 4.91 9.44
CA ASN A 347 -38.26 5.32 8.16
C ASN A 347 -37.72 4.51 6.97
N GLY A 348 -36.72 3.65 7.19
CA GLY A 348 -36.19 2.70 6.23
C GLY A 348 -34.79 3.05 5.72
N VAL A 349 -34.11 2.02 5.21
CA VAL A 349 -32.79 2.11 4.57
C VAL A 349 -32.96 1.87 3.08
N TYR A 350 -32.41 2.74 2.24
CA TYR A 350 -32.45 2.61 0.79
C TYR A 350 -31.52 1.50 0.31
N THR A 351 -31.91 0.76 -0.73
CA THR A 351 -31.13 -0.40 -1.21
C THR A 351 -30.10 -0.04 -2.29
N SER A 352 -29.91 1.26 -2.52
CA SER A 352 -28.93 1.83 -3.46
C SER A 352 -28.78 3.34 -3.26
N ILE A 353 -27.68 3.90 -3.76
CA ILE A 353 -27.46 5.34 -3.88
C ILE A 353 -28.55 5.97 -4.76
N THR A 354 -28.88 5.35 -5.91
CA THR A 354 -29.92 5.86 -6.82
C THR A 354 -31.27 6.05 -6.12
N GLU A 355 -31.72 5.10 -5.30
CA GLU A 355 -32.95 5.23 -4.52
C GLU A 355 -32.87 6.35 -3.48
N ALA A 356 -31.73 6.44 -2.77
CA ALA A 356 -31.50 7.45 -1.76
C ALA A 356 -31.57 8.87 -2.35
N VAL A 357 -30.89 9.11 -3.48
CA VAL A 357 -30.95 10.39 -4.20
C VAL A 357 -32.38 10.70 -4.67
N ALA A 358 -33.07 9.71 -5.24
CA ALA A 358 -34.43 9.89 -5.75
C ALA A 358 -35.44 10.24 -4.63
N SER A 359 -35.15 9.85 -3.39
CA SER A 359 -36.00 10.15 -2.24
C SER A 359 -36.00 11.64 -1.84
N GLY A 360 -34.93 12.36 -2.15
CA GLY A 360 -34.72 13.74 -1.67
C GLY A 360 -34.49 13.86 -0.15
N ASN A 361 -34.23 12.76 0.56
CA ASN A 361 -33.74 12.79 1.93
C ASN A 361 -32.33 13.43 1.94
N PRO A 362 -32.06 14.46 2.77
CA PRO A 362 -30.74 15.09 2.85
C PRO A 362 -29.73 14.33 3.72
N SER A 363 -30.14 13.27 4.43
CA SER A 363 -29.22 12.44 5.23
C SER A 363 -29.67 10.97 5.23
N PRO A 364 -29.77 10.33 4.04
CA PRO A 364 -30.28 8.97 3.92
C PRO A 364 -29.33 7.95 4.52
N TYR A 365 -29.91 6.86 5.02
CA TYR A 365 -29.22 5.58 5.14
C TYR A 365 -29.38 4.81 3.83
N TYR A 366 -28.30 4.34 3.25
CA TYR A 366 -28.34 3.61 1.98
C TYR A 366 -27.32 2.48 1.93
N MET A 367 -27.59 1.48 1.10
CA MET A 367 -26.69 0.34 0.91
C MET A 367 -25.72 0.60 -0.25
N ASP A 368 -24.47 0.20 -0.06
CA ASP A 368 -23.46 0.10 -1.12
C ASP A 368 -22.40 -0.95 -0.72
N TYR A 369 -21.45 -1.26 -1.61
CA TYR A 369 -20.30 -2.08 -1.27
C TYR A 369 -19.32 -1.33 -0.35
N ILE A 370 -18.62 -2.06 0.52
CA ILE A 370 -17.48 -1.52 1.28
C ILE A 370 -16.21 -1.73 0.44
N GLU A 371 -16.10 -1.03 -0.67
CA GLU A 371 -15.03 -1.24 -1.66
C GLU A 371 -13.64 -0.91 -1.11
N ASP A 372 -13.56 -0.08 -0.06
CA ASP A 372 -12.30 0.20 0.62
C ASP A 372 -11.62 -1.05 1.17
N LEU A 373 -12.35 -2.13 1.46
CA LEU A 373 -11.77 -3.42 1.85
C LEU A 373 -10.99 -4.12 0.73
N ALA A 374 -11.20 -3.72 -0.53
CA ALA A 374 -10.42 -4.17 -1.69
C ALA A 374 -9.35 -3.15 -2.14
N ASN A 375 -9.29 -1.98 -1.50
CA ASN A 375 -8.43 -0.87 -1.91
C ASN A 375 -7.35 -0.57 -0.86
N LEU A 376 -6.12 -1.03 -1.11
CA LEU A 376 -4.99 -0.81 -0.22
C LEU A 376 -4.26 0.49 -0.60
N GLY A 377 -4.17 1.43 0.33
CA GLY A 377 -3.34 2.63 0.16
C GLY A 377 -1.87 2.30 0.35
N LEU A 378 -1.04 2.56 -0.67
CA LEU A 378 0.40 2.34 -0.62
C LEU A 378 1.14 3.67 -0.63
N ASN A 379 2.23 3.70 0.13
CA ASN A 379 3.15 4.81 0.15
C ASN A 379 4.59 4.26 0.15
N PHE A 380 5.38 4.65 -0.86
CA PHE A 380 6.81 4.40 -0.94
C PHE A 380 7.46 5.48 -1.81
N TRP A 381 8.79 5.55 -1.78
CA TRP A 381 9.56 6.53 -2.55
C TRP A 381 10.51 5.83 -3.52
N ILE A 382 10.66 6.40 -4.71
CA ILE A 382 11.55 5.92 -5.75
C ILE A 382 12.61 6.97 -6.01
N SER A 383 13.87 6.56 -5.96
CA SER A 383 15.00 7.36 -6.41
C SER A 383 15.35 7.02 -7.85
N VAL A 384 15.51 8.05 -8.67
CA VAL A 384 15.92 7.92 -10.06
C VAL A 384 17.22 8.70 -10.27
N GLY A 385 18.23 7.95 -10.66
CA GLY A 385 19.63 8.30 -10.81
C GLY A 385 20.17 7.99 -12.18
N ASP A 386 21.44 7.58 -12.25
CA ASP A 386 22.17 7.45 -13.51
C ASP A 386 21.56 6.40 -14.44
N THR A 387 20.93 6.88 -15.49
CA THR A 387 20.22 6.09 -16.50
C THR A 387 21.13 5.55 -17.59
N THR A 388 22.43 5.87 -17.58
CA THR A 388 23.36 5.60 -18.71
C THR A 388 23.43 4.11 -19.08
N ASN A 389 23.30 3.22 -18.09
CA ASN A 389 23.43 1.79 -18.27
C ASN A 389 22.08 1.05 -18.33
N TRP A 390 20.97 1.78 -18.33
CA TRP A 390 19.65 1.14 -18.37
C TRP A 390 19.49 0.34 -19.67
N PRO A 391 18.97 -0.91 -19.61
CA PRO A 391 18.71 -1.73 -20.78
C PRO A 391 17.77 -1.07 -21.80
N THR A 392 16.88 -0.21 -21.30
CA THR A 392 15.96 0.62 -22.07
C THR A 392 16.24 2.09 -21.77
N PRO A 393 17.06 2.77 -22.59
CA PRO A 393 17.39 4.17 -22.36
C PRO A 393 16.14 5.04 -22.27
N GLY A 394 15.98 5.74 -21.15
CA GLY A 394 14.91 6.70 -20.94
C GLY A 394 13.57 6.11 -20.52
N ASN A 395 13.50 4.85 -20.06
CA ASN A 395 12.31 4.38 -19.34
C ASN A 395 12.63 3.30 -18.29
N PHE A 396 11.73 3.18 -17.31
CA PHE A 396 11.69 2.04 -16.38
C PHE A 396 10.24 1.62 -16.17
N THR A 397 10.05 0.51 -15.48
CA THR A 397 8.75 -0.12 -15.20
C THR A 397 8.65 -0.43 -13.72
N ILE A 398 7.49 -0.12 -13.13
CA ILE A 398 7.06 -0.64 -11.83
C ILE A 398 6.11 -1.79 -12.12
N ARG A 399 6.47 -3.00 -11.69
CA ARG A 399 5.66 -4.20 -11.84
C ARG A 399 4.91 -4.49 -10.54
N TYR A 400 3.61 -4.72 -10.63
CA TYR A 400 2.77 -5.18 -9.52
C TYR A 400 2.33 -6.62 -9.79
N THR A 401 2.78 -7.56 -8.96
CA THR A 401 2.45 -8.98 -9.12
C THR A 401 1.59 -9.44 -7.95
N PRO A 402 0.37 -9.93 -8.19
CA PRO A 402 -0.46 -10.48 -7.12
C PRO A 402 0.07 -11.84 -6.67
N VAL A 403 0.02 -12.11 -5.36
CA VAL A 403 0.21 -13.44 -4.79
C VAL A 403 -1.19 -13.97 -4.46
N VAL A 404 -1.73 -14.79 -5.36
CA VAL A 404 -3.07 -15.37 -5.22
C VAL A 404 -3.09 -16.34 -4.05
N ASP A 405 -4.11 -16.22 -3.21
CA ASP A 405 -4.42 -17.24 -2.20
C ASP A 405 -5.24 -18.35 -2.86
N ASP A 406 -4.56 -19.38 -3.37
CA ASP A 406 -5.17 -20.62 -3.84
C ASP A 406 -5.19 -21.72 -2.73
N GLY A 407 -4.90 -21.34 -1.48
CA GLY A 407 -4.64 -22.27 -0.39
C GLY A 407 -3.29 -22.99 -0.50
N SER A 408 -2.46 -22.67 -1.51
CA SER A 408 -1.04 -22.94 -1.44
C SER A 408 -0.38 -21.87 -0.56
N THR A 409 0.50 -22.35 0.31
CA THR A 409 1.44 -21.52 1.04
C THR A 409 2.08 -20.50 0.09
N PRO A 410 2.41 -19.28 0.57
CA PRO A 410 3.18 -18.32 -0.22
C PRO A 410 4.35 -19.02 -0.95
N PRO A 411 4.80 -18.50 -2.11
CA PRO A 411 6.05 -19.00 -2.70
C PRO A 411 7.09 -19.08 -1.58
N PRO A 412 7.87 -20.18 -1.49
CA PRO A 412 8.67 -20.46 -0.31
C PRO A 412 9.41 -19.20 0.06
N ALA A 413 9.22 -18.78 1.30
CA ALA A 413 10.23 -18.03 1.97
C ALA A 413 11.58 -18.70 1.67
N GLU A 414 12.59 -17.90 1.30
CA GLU A 414 13.93 -18.47 1.11
C GLU A 414 14.32 -19.15 2.41
N PRO A 415 14.76 -20.43 2.40
CA PRO A 415 14.90 -21.22 3.62
C PRO A 415 15.77 -20.52 4.64
N GLU A 416 15.38 -20.55 5.93
CA GLU A 416 16.11 -19.92 7.04
C GLU A 416 17.62 -20.19 6.93
N THR A 417 18.38 -19.11 6.64
CA THR A 417 19.83 -19.23 6.37
C THR A 417 20.70 -18.89 7.57
N LEU A 418 20.17 -18.23 8.60
CA LEU A 418 20.92 -17.78 9.79
C LEU A 418 20.26 -18.26 11.09
N CYS A 419 20.41 -19.54 11.36
CA CYS A 419 19.77 -20.24 12.47
C CYS A 419 20.23 -19.92 13.91
N THR A 420 20.87 -18.78 14.16
CA THR A 420 21.36 -18.40 15.50
C THR A 420 21.36 -16.88 15.77
N ASP A 421 20.71 -16.09 14.92
CA ASP A 421 20.76 -14.63 15.00
C ASP A 421 19.57 -14.01 15.77
N GLY A 422 18.62 -14.83 16.22
CA GLY A 422 17.46 -14.38 16.97
C GLY A 422 16.35 -13.80 16.11
N MET A 423 16.43 -13.96 14.78
CA MET A 423 15.46 -13.46 13.82
C MET A 423 14.83 -14.60 13.03
N ASP A 424 13.61 -14.36 12.57
CA ASP A 424 12.90 -15.16 11.58
C ASP A 424 13.24 -14.56 10.20
N ASN A 425 14.17 -15.19 9.49
CA ASN A 425 14.74 -14.64 8.26
C ASN A 425 14.02 -15.11 7.00
N ASP A 426 13.11 -16.07 7.15
CA ASP A 426 12.28 -16.56 6.07
C ASP A 426 10.82 -16.05 6.21
N GLY A 427 10.40 -15.62 7.40
CA GLY A 427 9.12 -14.99 7.67
C GLY A 427 7.99 -15.99 7.91
N ASP A 428 8.30 -17.25 8.24
CA ASP A 428 7.31 -18.29 8.55
C ASP A 428 6.82 -18.28 10.02
N SER A 429 7.30 -17.29 10.79
CA SER A 429 7.05 -17.08 12.22
C SER A 429 7.77 -18.06 13.16
N LEU A 430 8.72 -18.83 12.65
CA LEU A 430 9.68 -19.61 13.42
C LEU A 430 11.06 -18.98 13.23
N ALA A 431 11.92 -19.09 14.25
CA ALA A 431 13.22 -18.45 14.23
C ALA A 431 14.27 -19.43 14.77
N ASP A 432 15.50 -19.33 14.26
CA ASP A 432 16.63 -20.12 14.72
C ASP A 432 16.33 -21.63 14.81
N CYS A 433 16.67 -22.30 15.92
CA CYS A 433 16.45 -23.73 16.08
C CYS A 433 14.98 -24.15 16.26
N ALA A 434 14.07 -23.19 16.44
CA ALA A 434 12.64 -23.46 16.36
C ALA A 434 12.15 -23.60 14.90
N ASP A 435 12.97 -23.14 13.95
CA ASP A 435 12.71 -23.21 12.53
C ASP A 435 13.02 -24.62 11.93
N PRO A 436 12.08 -25.24 11.19
CA PRO A 436 12.29 -26.51 10.51
C PRO A 436 13.43 -26.50 9.47
N ASP A 437 13.70 -25.37 8.83
CA ASP A 437 14.77 -25.20 7.85
C ASP A 437 16.16 -25.17 8.50
N CYS A 438 16.22 -24.87 9.80
CA CYS A 438 17.41 -25.00 10.62
C CYS A 438 17.71 -26.42 11.11
N ALA A 439 16.81 -27.38 10.85
CA ALA A 439 16.97 -28.74 11.31
C ALA A 439 18.24 -29.41 10.76
N GLY A 440 19.14 -29.83 11.66
CA GLY A 440 20.34 -30.58 11.31
C GLY A 440 21.62 -29.75 11.14
N ILE A 441 21.55 -28.43 11.33
CA ILE A 441 22.74 -27.59 11.50
C ILE A 441 23.38 -27.90 12.86
N SER A 442 24.70 -27.76 12.98
CA SER A 442 25.44 -28.26 14.17
C SER A 442 25.01 -27.64 15.50
N VAL A 443 24.37 -26.46 15.45
CA VAL A 443 23.85 -25.71 16.60
C VAL A 443 22.39 -26.07 16.89
N CYS A 444 21.63 -26.64 15.94
CA CYS A 444 20.23 -27.02 16.14
C CYS A 444 20.09 -28.55 16.19
N GLY A 445 19.77 -29.09 17.37
CA GLY A 445 19.67 -30.50 17.66
C GLY A 445 19.35 -30.79 19.13
N PRO A 446 19.38 -32.08 19.54
CA PRO A 446 18.92 -32.46 20.88
C PRO A 446 19.70 -31.77 22.00
N GLU A 447 18.95 -31.12 22.89
CA GLU A 447 19.47 -30.56 24.12
C GLU A 447 19.83 -31.68 25.13
N GLY A 448 20.91 -31.50 25.89
CA GLY A 448 21.36 -32.50 26.87
C GLY A 448 22.75 -33.09 26.66
N LEU A 449 23.47 -32.71 25.59
CA LEU A 449 24.88 -33.07 25.41
C LEU A 449 25.80 -32.10 26.14
N LEU A 450 27.04 -32.52 26.48
CA LEU A 450 27.97 -31.65 27.21
C LEU A 450 28.25 -30.33 26.49
N LYS A 451 28.20 -30.36 25.15
CA LYS A 451 28.46 -29.19 24.30
C LYS A 451 27.25 -28.28 24.09
N THR A 452 26.02 -28.78 24.22
CA THR A 452 24.79 -28.00 24.02
C THR A 452 24.35 -27.35 25.34
N CYS A 453 24.50 -28.06 26.46
CA CYS A 453 24.20 -27.52 27.80
C CYS A 453 25.16 -26.44 28.35
N SER A 454 26.02 -25.86 27.51
CA SER A 454 26.93 -24.78 27.93
C SER A 454 27.41 -23.91 26.76
N ASP A 455 26.74 -23.97 25.60
CA ASP A 455 27.12 -23.17 24.43
C ASP A 455 26.37 -21.83 24.35
N GLY A 456 25.38 -21.60 25.21
CA GLY A 456 24.62 -20.35 25.26
C GLY A 456 23.47 -20.28 24.26
N PHE A 457 23.16 -21.38 23.58
CA PHE A 457 22.06 -21.47 22.61
C PHE A 457 20.92 -22.35 23.13
N ASP A 458 19.74 -22.18 22.54
CA ASP A 458 18.60 -23.07 22.69
C ASP A 458 18.67 -24.04 21.52
N ASN A 459 19.31 -25.19 21.72
CA ASN A 459 19.63 -26.06 20.60
C ASN A 459 18.40 -26.84 20.11
N ASP A 460 17.35 -27.01 20.92
CA ASP A 460 16.14 -27.77 20.55
C ASP A 460 14.86 -26.94 20.37
N GLY A 461 14.95 -25.62 20.53
CA GLY A 461 13.93 -24.65 20.14
C GLY A 461 12.77 -24.52 21.12
N ASP A 462 12.94 -24.91 22.39
CA ASP A 462 11.88 -24.87 23.41
C ASP A 462 11.86 -23.57 24.26
N SER A 463 12.69 -22.60 23.86
CA SER A 463 12.94 -21.30 24.50
C SER A 463 13.72 -21.36 25.82
N LEU A 464 14.39 -22.48 26.14
CA LEU A 464 15.22 -22.64 27.32
C LEU A 464 16.66 -22.94 26.93
N THR A 465 17.60 -22.19 27.50
CA THR A 465 19.03 -22.30 27.16
C THR A 465 19.84 -22.97 28.27
N ASP A 466 20.81 -23.80 27.88
CA ASP A 466 21.79 -24.41 28.77
C ASP A 466 21.19 -25.02 30.06
N CYS A 467 21.61 -24.56 31.24
CA CYS A 467 21.16 -25.08 32.52
C CYS A 467 19.76 -24.62 32.93
N ALA A 468 19.15 -23.71 32.16
CA ALA A 468 17.71 -23.43 32.28
C ALA A 468 16.87 -24.50 31.56
N ASP A 469 17.48 -25.26 30.64
CA ASP A 469 16.81 -26.31 29.89
C ASP A 469 16.61 -27.62 30.70
N PRO A 470 15.39 -28.21 30.70
CA PRO A 470 15.09 -29.48 31.38
C PRO A 470 15.87 -30.70 30.88
N GLY A 471 16.22 -30.75 29.59
CA GLY A 471 17.11 -31.73 28.98
C GLY A 471 18.53 -31.71 29.56
N CYS A 472 18.99 -30.55 30.03
CA CYS A 472 20.31 -30.35 30.62
C CYS A 472 20.46 -30.67 32.11
N VAL A 473 19.37 -30.94 32.83
CA VAL A 473 19.36 -31.21 34.29
C VAL A 473 20.26 -32.39 34.72
N LYS A 474 20.51 -33.34 33.80
CA LYS A 474 21.39 -34.50 34.04
C LYS A 474 22.82 -34.31 33.55
N ASN A 475 23.11 -33.21 32.87
CA ASN A 475 24.40 -32.94 32.28
C ASN A 475 25.42 -32.49 33.35
N LYS A 476 26.71 -32.79 33.10
CA LYS A 476 27.80 -32.36 33.99
C LYS A 476 28.06 -30.86 33.93
N ALA A 477 27.68 -30.18 32.84
CA ALA A 477 27.82 -28.72 32.71
C ALA A 477 26.98 -27.97 33.76
N CYS A 478 25.88 -28.56 34.21
CA CYS A 478 24.88 -27.94 35.09
C CYS A 478 24.86 -28.51 36.52
N ARG A 479 25.95 -29.18 36.94
CA ARG A 479 26.03 -29.91 38.22
C ARG A 479 27.24 -29.57 39.06
#